data_AF-A0A3S3K6R3-F1
#
_entry.id   AF-A0A3S3K6R3-F1
#
_cell.length_a   1.000
_cell.length_b   1.000
_cell.length_c   1.000
_cell.angle_alpha   90.00
_cell.angle_beta   90.00
_cell.angle_gamma   90.00
#
_symmetry.space_group_name_H-M   'P 1'
#
loop_
_entity.id
_entity.type
_entity.pdbx_description
1 polymer ?
#
loop_
_entity_poly.entity_id
_entity_poly.type
_entity_poly.pdbx_seq_one_letter_code
_entity_poly.pdbx_strand_id
1 'polypeptide(L)'
;LVVVCPDTSPRGPDVPDEKDNWQFGCGAGFYLDATQEPYAKNYRMYSYIAEELPALVAANFPVDMSRQAIFGHSMGGHGALT
;
A
#
# COMPACT_ATOMS: atom_id res chain seq x y z
N LEU A 1 -14.43 -12.13 -11.70
CA LEU A 1 -13.06 -11.68 -11.40
C LEU A 1 -13.15 -10.26 -10.85
N VAL A 2 -12.52 -10.00 -9.71
CA VAL A 2 -12.41 -8.64 -9.14
C VAL A 2 -10.92 -8.30 -9.16
N VAL A 3 -10.59 -7.07 -9.57
CA VAL A 3 -9.23 -6.55 -9.58
C VAL A 3 -9.22 -5.31 -8.70
N VAL A 4 -8.37 -5.30 -7.69
CA VAL A 4 -8.22 -4.19 -6.74
C VAL A 4 -6.89 -3.50 -7.03
N CYS A 5 -6.92 -2.19 -7.26
CA CYS A 5 -5.75 -1.37 -7.59
C CYS A 5 -5.60 -0.26 -6.54
N PRO A 6 -4.86 -0.50 -5.44
CA PRO A 6 -4.63 0.52 -4.41
C PRO A 6 -3.63 1.58 -4.86
N ASP A 7 -3.64 2.72 -4.16
CA ASP A 7 -2.58 3.73 -4.28
C ASP A 7 -1.24 3.18 -3.72
N THR A 8 -0.13 3.90 -3.99
CA THR A 8 1.24 3.42 -3.71
C THR A 8 1.86 4.00 -2.44
N SER A 9 1.20 4.97 -1.79
CA SER A 9 1.64 5.60 -0.54
C SER A 9 0.44 6.24 0.18
N PRO A 10 0.57 6.61 1.46
CA PRO A 10 -0.33 7.61 2.07
C PRO A 10 -0.34 8.92 1.27
N ARG A 11 -1.44 9.66 1.37
CA ARG A 11 -1.65 10.96 0.71
C ARG A 11 -2.19 11.98 1.72
N GLY A 12 -1.82 13.24 1.56
CA GLY A 12 -2.34 14.35 2.36
C GLY A 12 -1.31 15.47 2.56
N PRO A 13 -1.76 16.69 2.91
CA PRO A 13 -0.86 17.83 3.10
C PRO A 13 0.11 17.65 4.29
N ASP A 14 -0.28 16.86 5.28
CA ASP A 14 0.49 16.61 6.51
C ASP A 14 1.28 15.29 6.46
N VAL A 15 1.27 14.58 5.32
CA VAL A 15 2.05 13.36 5.14
C VAL A 15 3.50 13.74 4.82
N PRO A 16 4.51 13.22 5.54
CA PRO A 16 5.90 13.49 5.24
C PRO A 16 6.27 13.09 3.82
N ASP A 17 7.06 13.91 3.14
CA ASP A 17 7.37 13.72 1.73
C ASP A 17 8.69 14.41 1.32
N GLU A 18 9.31 13.91 0.25
CA GLU A 18 10.44 14.53 -0.44
C GLU A 18 10.03 14.94 -1.85
N LYS A 19 9.42 16.13 -1.98
CA LYS A 19 8.74 16.57 -3.21
C LYS A 19 9.60 16.55 -4.48
N ASP A 20 10.91 16.75 -4.35
CA ASP A 20 11.86 16.77 -5.48
C ASP A 20 12.47 15.37 -5.77
N ASN A 21 12.11 14.35 -4.98
CA ASN A 21 12.61 12.98 -5.09
C ASN A 21 11.46 12.00 -5.34
N TRP A 22 11.18 11.72 -6.62
CA TRP A 22 10.10 10.81 -7.01
C TRP A 22 10.30 9.34 -6.56
N GLN A 23 11.50 8.98 -6.09
CA GLN A 23 11.82 7.62 -5.62
C GLN A 23 11.54 7.43 -4.13
N PHE A 24 11.10 8.46 -3.41
CA PHE A 24 10.87 8.39 -1.98
C PHE A 24 9.65 9.21 -1.56
N GLY A 25 8.99 8.81 -0.48
CA GLY A 25 7.79 9.50 0.01
C GLY A 25 6.54 9.25 -0.84
N CYS A 26 5.83 10.31 -1.19
CA CYS A 26 4.56 10.25 -1.91
C CYS A 26 4.71 9.58 -3.27
N GLY A 27 3.95 8.52 -3.52
CA GLY A 27 4.06 7.70 -4.72
C GLY A 27 5.06 6.54 -4.60
N ALA A 28 5.84 6.49 -3.52
CA ALA A 28 6.96 5.57 -3.32
C ALA A 28 6.95 4.98 -1.89
N GLY A 29 5.85 4.38 -1.47
CA GLY A 29 5.71 3.78 -0.13
C GLY A 29 6.38 2.41 0.03
N PHE A 30 6.88 1.80 -1.04
CA PHE A 30 7.62 0.52 -1.07
C PHE A 30 6.95 -0.68 -0.38
N TYR A 31 5.64 -0.62 -0.09
CA TYR A 31 4.87 -1.70 0.52
C TYR A 31 5.45 -2.22 1.84
N LEU A 32 6.05 -1.32 2.62
CA LEU A 32 6.62 -1.60 3.93
C LEU A 32 5.85 -0.88 5.04
N ASP A 33 6.10 -1.30 6.28
CA ASP A 33 5.75 -0.52 7.47
C ASP A 33 7.00 0.21 7.97
N ALA A 34 7.02 1.52 7.77
CA ALA A 34 8.14 2.37 8.18
C ALA A 34 8.27 2.38 9.72
N THR A 35 9.51 2.32 10.20
CA THR A 35 9.82 2.38 11.64
C THR A 35 10.49 3.69 12.05
N GLN A 36 10.91 4.50 11.08
CA GLN A 36 11.62 5.75 11.34
C GLN A 36 10.69 6.95 11.21
N GLU A 37 10.73 7.84 12.20
CA GLU A 37 10.08 9.13 12.11
C GLU A 37 10.73 10.01 11.03
N PRO A 38 9.96 10.88 10.35
CA PRO A 38 8.52 11.10 10.53
C PRO A 38 7.62 10.08 9.80
N TYR A 39 8.20 9.18 9.00
CA TYR A 39 7.45 8.30 8.08
C TYR A 39 6.65 7.22 8.80
N ALA A 40 7.12 6.74 9.96
CA ALA A 40 6.45 5.71 10.76
C ALA A 40 4.99 6.03 11.10
N LYS A 41 4.63 7.32 11.17
CA LYS A 41 3.27 7.78 11.42
C LYS A 41 2.27 7.39 10.33
N ASN A 42 2.68 7.38 9.06
CA ASN A 42 1.76 7.26 7.92
C ASN A 42 2.13 6.15 6.93
N TYR A 43 3.41 5.83 6.78
CA TYR A 43 3.91 4.88 5.78
C TYR A 43 3.80 3.45 6.30
N ARG A 44 2.55 2.99 6.45
CA ARG A 44 2.18 1.64 6.89
C ARG A 44 1.58 0.83 5.74
N MET A 45 2.25 0.82 4.59
CA MET A 45 1.71 0.28 3.36
C MET A 45 1.63 -1.25 3.37
N TYR A 46 2.50 -1.93 4.13
CA TYR A 46 2.39 -3.38 4.31
C TYR A 46 1.11 -3.72 5.06
N SER A 47 0.92 -3.13 6.25
CA SER A 47 -0.31 -3.30 7.05
C SER A 47 -1.57 -2.97 6.24
N TYR A 48 -1.54 -1.86 5.48
CA TYR A 48 -2.67 -1.44 4.66
C TYR A 48 -3.04 -2.49 3.59
N ILE A 49 -2.06 -3.01 2.86
CA ILE A 49 -2.31 -3.95 1.75
C ILE A 49 -2.63 -5.36 2.25
N ALA A 50 -1.97 -5.82 3.31
CA ALA A 50 -2.12 -7.19 3.80
C ALA A 50 -3.32 -7.38 4.73
N GLU A 51 -3.75 -6.34 5.45
CA GLU A 51 -4.74 -6.45 6.52
C GLU A 51 -5.96 -5.54 6.31
N GLU A 52 -5.75 -4.22 6.27
CA GLU A 52 -6.85 -3.25 6.26
C GLU A 52 -7.66 -3.30 4.96
N LEU A 53 -6.99 -3.23 3.81
CA LEU A 53 -7.65 -3.19 2.51
C LEU A 53 -8.42 -4.48 2.21
N PRO A 54 -7.88 -5.69 2.41
CA PRO A 54 -8.65 -6.92 2.24
C PRO A 54 -9.90 -6.98 3.13
N ALA A 55 -9.80 -6.53 4.39
CA ALA A 55 -10.95 -6.47 5.29
C ALA A 55 -12.02 -5.49 4.80
N LEU A 56 -11.62 -4.30 4.34
CA LEU A 56 -12.53 -3.31 3.75
C LEU A 56 -13.20 -3.83 2.48
N VAL A 57 -12.46 -4.50 1.60
CA VAL A 57 -13.01 -5.09 0.37
C VAL A 57 -14.04 -6.18 0.72
N ALA A 58 -13.72 -7.08 1.65
CA ALA A 58 -14.63 -8.14 2.10
C ALA A 58 -15.93 -7.60 2.69
N ALA A 59 -15.86 -6.47 3.42
CA ALA A 59 -17.03 -5.86 4.06
C ALA A 59 -17.98 -5.18 3.05
N ASN A 60 -17.47 -4.71 1.92
CA ASN A 60 -18.22 -3.84 1.00
C ASN A 60 -18.56 -4.48 -0.35
N PHE A 61 -17.91 -5.59 -0.71
CA PHE A 61 -18.09 -6.23 -2.01
C PHE A 61 -18.32 -7.73 -1.89
N PRO A 62 -19.07 -8.35 -2.82
CA PRO A 62 -19.30 -9.80 -2.84
C PRO A 62 -18.06 -10.52 -3.41
N VAL A 63 -17.00 -10.61 -2.62
CA VAL A 63 -15.73 -11.27 -2.97
C VAL A 63 -15.53 -12.58 -2.20
N ASP A 64 -14.82 -13.52 -2.81
CA ASP A 64 -14.43 -14.77 -2.15
C ASP A 64 -13.03 -14.65 -1.56
N MET A 65 -12.97 -14.45 -0.25
CA MET A 65 -11.71 -14.25 0.48
C MET A 65 -10.85 -15.52 0.57
N SER A 66 -11.37 -16.70 0.22
CA SER A 66 -10.57 -17.93 0.15
C SER A 66 -9.71 -18.04 -1.11
N ARG A 67 -9.96 -17.19 -2.13
CA ARG A 67 -9.28 -17.23 -3.43
C ARG A 67 -8.72 -15.87 -3.80
N GLN A 68 -7.59 -15.54 -3.21
CA GLN A 68 -6.87 -14.29 -3.43
C GLN A 68 -5.53 -14.55 -4.11
N ALA A 69 -5.13 -13.64 -4.99
CA ALA A 69 -3.83 -13.64 -5.63
C ALA A 69 -3.31 -12.20 -5.69
N ILE A 70 -1.99 -12.03 -5.68
CA ILE A 70 -1.33 -10.74 -5.74
C ILE A 70 -0.29 -10.74 -6.85
N PHE A 71 -0.20 -9.62 -7.55
CA PHE A 71 0.81 -9.35 -8.57
C PHE A 71 1.02 -7.83 -8.65
N GLY A 72 2.12 -7.40 -9.26
CA GLY A 72 2.38 -5.98 -9.45
C GLY A 72 3.54 -5.71 -10.39
N HIS A 73 3.76 -4.43 -10.68
CA HIS A 73 4.81 -3.94 -11.58
C HIS A 73 5.87 -3.16 -10.80
N SER A 74 7.16 -3.42 -11.08
CA SER A 74 8.30 -2.70 -10.49
C SER A 74 8.25 -2.71 -8.95
N MET A 75 8.13 -1.56 -8.28
CA MET A 75 7.91 -1.48 -6.83
C MET A 75 6.71 -2.33 -6.38
N GLY A 76 5.62 -2.38 -7.16
CA GLY A 76 4.47 -3.25 -6.89
C GLY A 76 4.77 -4.74 -7.09
N GLY A 77 5.71 -5.06 -7.99
CA GLY A 77 6.20 -6.42 -8.15
C GLY A 77 7.04 -6.86 -6.95
N HIS A 78 7.85 -5.95 -6.41
CA HIS A 78 8.55 -6.15 -5.14
C HIS A 78 7.56 -6.43 -4.00
N GLY A 79 6.59 -5.53 -3.79
CA GLY A 79 5.59 -5.70 -2.72
C GLY A 79 4.72 -6.95 -2.85
N ALA A 80 4.51 -7.46 -4.07
CA ALA A 80 3.78 -8.72 -4.28
C ALA A 80 4.60 -9.97 -3.88
N LEU A 81 5.92 -9.86 -3.76
CA LEU A 81 6.83 -10.99 -3.51
C LEU A 81 7.38 -11.07 -2.07
N THR A 82 7.26 -10.00 -1.29
CA THR A 82 7.83 -9.86 0.08
C THR A 82 6.75 -9.85 1.14
#